data_AF-A0A662LB99-F1
#
_entry.id   AF-A0A662LB99-F1
#
_cell.length_a   1.000
_cell.length_b   1.000
_cell.length_c   1.000
_cell.angle_alpha   90.00
_cell.angle_beta   90.00
_cell.angle_gamma   90.00
#
_symmetry.space_group_name_H-M   'P 1'
#
loop_
_entity.id
_entity.type
_entity.pdbx_description
1 polymer ?
#
loop_
_entity_poly.entity_id
_entity_poly.type
_entity_poly.pdbx_seq_one_letter_code
_entity_poly.pdbx_strand_id
1 'polypeptide(L)'
;MNGISKIATKAIVYILPYEKCNDYWAKTYGDRIYYYVHGNLSEDRDAIDKDFSIISDIYDTVIVIIPADDTQQYFKNLAVVNEIASKNGLRVIYAIFPKSKYGAEDSYLQNGSKMNLLVIQDMQFLASLNATYKIAIWYGWTYRCNALDIVHFYNILPNNLKEKYAVWLDEEYVEKIWNVYMYGLPYNVLFITELYSKEKIALYSCLYYNQMVITGYEAAHSLQEWKENIEDMLSVCKCSKIGIWIFYDIGDGAGEEYAAFINGGLSDFNHSYEIPFQKGFSYAAWWNNSYLTNDSDISLENLRKTGTEYVSLIATWYQENEHSLQIMPDKDATPSDDAIIHAIQKIHSLGMKVMLKPHVDLYNGRWRGEIYFDSNEEWQAWFKSYKNFICHYAKLAEENGVEIFCVGCELVKTVQREEWFDIIEAIRKNFSGLLTYASNWDNYQNVTFWNLLDFIGIDAYFWLTHKNDPTLDELLQAWKRWKGGIEEIHNLTGKPIVFTEIGYRSIDGCNIDPWNWWRYGKIDLREQVDCYKAAFITFWNESWFYGFYWWMWWTDPSIGGENDDSYTPYKKPAEKVLRKYYLGVNLSVEIEKPRTGYLYIFDREI
;
A
#
# COMPACT_ATOMS: atom_id res chain seq x y z
N MET A 1 10.97 -21.44 -11.56
CA MET A 1 10.22 -22.10 -10.48
C MET A 1 9.08 -21.17 -10.13
N ASN A 2 7.88 -21.75 -10.02
CA ASN A 2 6.59 -21.08 -10.00
C ASN A 2 6.54 -19.91 -9.01
N GLY A 3 6.27 -18.71 -9.54
CA GLY A 3 5.86 -17.58 -8.73
C GLY A 3 4.58 -17.96 -8.02
N ILE A 4 4.63 -18.02 -6.70
CA ILE A 4 3.43 -18.10 -5.87
C ILE A 4 2.71 -16.78 -6.14
N SER A 5 1.70 -16.80 -7.01
CA SER A 5 0.72 -15.71 -7.06
C SER A 5 0.21 -15.55 -5.64
N LYS A 6 0.37 -14.36 -5.06
CA LYS A 6 -0.18 -14.07 -3.73
C LYS A 6 -1.68 -14.33 -3.81
N ILE A 7 -2.11 -15.44 -3.21
CA ILE A 7 -3.52 -15.80 -3.13
C ILE A 7 -4.15 -14.68 -2.30
N ALA A 8 -4.99 -13.86 -2.93
CA ALA A 8 -5.80 -12.88 -2.23
C ALA A 8 -6.49 -13.55 -1.04
N THR A 9 -6.64 -12.85 0.09
CA THR A 9 -7.50 -13.35 1.16
C THR A 9 -8.90 -13.40 0.62
N LYS A 10 -9.46 -14.60 0.50
CA LYS A 10 -10.81 -14.82 0.00
C LYS A 10 -11.68 -15.19 1.19
N ALA A 11 -12.66 -14.34 1.46
CA ALA A 11 -13.67 -14.55 2.48
C ALA A 11 -15.07 -14.73 1.87
N ILE A 12 -15.96 -15.38 2.61
CA ILE A 12 -17.38 -15.47 2.26
C ILE A 12 -18.24 -15.03 3.44
N VAL A 13 -19.24 -14.19 3.19
CA VAL A 13 -20.22 -13.78 4.21
C VAL A 13 -21.27 -14.85 4.35
N TYR A 14 -21.28 -15.55 5.48
CA TYR A 14 -22.09 -16.71 5.77
C TYR A 14 -23.19 -16.37 6.78
N ILE A 15 -24.45 -16.39 6.33
CA ILE A 15 -25.60 -16.01 7.16
C ILE A 15 -26.23 -17.22 7.81
N LEU A 16 -26.51 -18.29 7.06
CA LEU A 16 -27.02 -19.54 7.60
C LEU A 16 -26.74 -20.69 6.61
N PRO A 17 -26.78 -21.96 7.06
CA PRO A 17 -26.57 -23.09 6.17
C PRO A 17 -27.58 -23.11 5.04
N TYR A 18 -27.15 -23.51 3.85
CA TYR A 18 -28.02 -23.62 2.68
C TYR A 18 -29.28 -24.46 2.96
N GLU A 19 -29.11 -25.61 3.62
CA GLU A 19 -30.21 -26.53 3.98
C GLU A 19 -31.16 -25.98 5.06
N LYS A 20 -30.77 -24.87 5.70
CA LYS A 20 -31.56 -24.19 6.74
C LYS A 20 -32.11 -22.85 6.27
N CYS A 21 -31.82 -22.47 5.02
CA CYS A 21 -32.20 -21.19 4.47
C CYS A 21 -33.72 -21.10 4.24
N ASN A 22 -34.39 -20.34 5.11
CA ASN A 22 -35.82 -20.04 5.02
C ASN A 22 -36.11 -18.66 5.64
N ASP A 23 -37.33 -18.15 5.46
CA ASP A 23 -37.75 -16.81 5.90
C ASP A 23 -38.19 -16.72 7.37
N TYR A 24 -38.18 -17.83 8.11
CA TYR A 24 -38.68 -17.90 9.49
C TYR A 24 -38.02 -16.86 10.39
N TRP A 25 -36.70 -16.76 10.32
CA TRP A 25 -35.89 -15.88 11.16
C TRP A 25 -36.23 -14.40 10.90
N ALA A 26 -36.27 -14.01 9.63
CA ALA A 26 -36.63 -12.66 9.22
C ALA A 26 -38.08 -12.31 9.61
N LYS A 27 -39.05 -13.21 9.36
CA LYS A 27 -40.45 -12.97 9.71
C LYS A 27 -40.70 -12.93 11.21
N THR A 28 -39.96 -13.72 11.99
CA THR A 28 -40.19 -13.88 13.44
C THR A 28 -39.41 -12.85 14.26
N TYR A 29 -38.16 -12.56 13.87
CA TYR A 29 -37.22 -11.74 14.64
C TYR A 29 -36.76 -10.48 13.90
N GLY A 30 -37.24 -10.27 12.67
CA GLY A 30 -36.91 -9.10 11.85
C GLY A 30 -35.62 -9.22 11.06
N ASP A 31 -34.78 -10.23 11.35
CA ASP A 31 -33.49 -10.44 10.70
C ASP A 31 -33.07 -11.92 10.76
N ARG A 32 -32.33 -12.39 9.76
CA ARG A 32 -31.87 -13.78 9.66
C ARG A 32 -30.72 -14.08 10.61
N ILE A 33 -29.96 -13.07 11.02
CA ILE A 33 -28.83 -13.23 11.97
C ILE A 33 -29.28 -13.79 13.33
N TYR A 34 -30.58 -13.69 13.66
CA TYR A 34 -31.14 -14.31 14.86
C TYR A 34 -31.17 -15.84 14.84
N TYR A 35 -30.85 -16.47 13.70
CA TYR A 35 -30.49 -17.89 13.65
C TYR A 35 -29.40 -18.25 14.67
N TYR A 36 -28.38 -17.39 14.82
CA TYR A 36 -27.28 -17.62 15.75
C TYR A 36 -27.69 -17.44 17.22
N VAL A 37 -28.79 -16.76 17.50
CA VAL A 37 -29.32 -16.56 18.87
C VAL A 37 -30.29 -17.67 19.25
N HIS A 38 -31.27 -17.95 18.38
CA HIS A 38 -32.44 -18.75 18.69
C HIS A 38 -32.41 -20.16 18.09
N GLY A 39 -31.58 -20.41 17.07
CA GLY A 39 -31.39 -21.73 16.48
C GLY A 39 -30.72 -22.72 17.44
N ASN A 40 -30.83 -24.01 17.10
CA ASN A 40 -30.09 -25.07 17.78
C ASN A 40 -28.97 -25.58 16.87
N LEU A 41 -27.86 -24.85 16.81
CA LEU A 41 -26.78 -25.17 15.88
C LEU A 41 -26.09 -26.52 16.19
N SER A 42 -26.33 -27.11 17.37
CA SER A 42 -25.88 -28.46 17.67
C SER A 42 -26.61 -29.54 16.86
N GLU A 43 -27.86 -29.29 16.47
CA GLU A 43 -28.63 -30.16 15.56
C GLU A 43 -28.34 -29.85 14.09
N ASP A 44 -27.86 -28.63 13.79
CA ASP A 44 -27.53 -28.19 12.43
C ASP A 44 -26.04 -28.40 12.06
N ARG A 45 -25.27 -29.11 12.89
CA ARG A 45 -23.82 -29.30 12.69
C ARG A 45 -23.46 -29.89 11.33
N ASP A 46 -24.17 -30.93 10.91
CA ASP A 46 -23.89 -31.61 9.64
C ASP A 46 -24.12 -30.69 8.44
N ALA A 47 -25.12 -29.81 8.51
CA ALA A 47 -25.39 -28.82 7.47
C ALA A 47 -24.30 -27.75 7.42
N ILE A 48 -23.86 -27.23 8.58
CA ILE A 48 -22.76 -26.25 8.65
C ILE A 48 -21.44 -26.88 8.16
N ASP A 49 -21.14 -28.11 8.58
CA ASP A 49 -19.90 -28.81 8.20
C ASP A 49 -19.84 -29.10 6.70
N LYS A 50 -20.98 -29.48 6.10
CA LYS A 50 -21.10 -29.65 4.66
C LYS A 50 -20.78 -28.35 3.92
N ASP A 51 -21.40 -27.24 4.30
CA ASP A 51 -21.14 -25.94 3.68
C ASP A 51 -19.68 -25.50 3.86
N PHE A 52 -19.13 -25.63 5.07
CA PHE A 52 -17.76 -25.23 5.38
C PHE A 52 -16.71 -26.09 4.66
N SER A 53 -16.98 -27.38 4.47
CA SER A 53 -16.07 -28.25 3.71
C SER A 53 -15.89 -27.76 2.27
N ILE A 54 -16.98 -27.34 1.63
CA ILE A 54 -16.92 -26.85 0.25
C ILE A 54 -16.36 -25.42 0.21
N ILE A 55 -16.75 -24.56 1.15
CA ILE A 55 -16.20 -23.19 1.27
C ILE A 55 -14.67 -23.24 1.40
N SER A 56 -14.13 -24.20 2.17
CA SER A 56 -12.69 -24.33 2.40
C SER A 56 -11.87 -24.71 1.16
N ASP A 57 -12.51 -25.18 0.09
CA ASP A 57 -11.84 -25.45 -1.19
C ASP A 57 -11.48 -24.14 -1.94
N ILE A 58 -12.14 -23.03 -1.62
CA ILE A 58 -12.05 -21.76 -2.37
C ILE A 58 -11.67 -20.57 -1.48
N TYR A 59 -12.19 -20.55 -0.26
CA TYR A 59 -12.08 -19.46 0.70
C TYR A 59 -11.26 -19.90 1.91
N ASP A 60 -10.50 -18.97 2.49
CA ASP A 60 -9.72 -19.22 3.71
C ASP A 60 -10.42 -18.70 4.98
N THR A 61 -11.51 -17.95 4.80
CA THR A 61 -12.20 -17.23 5.87
C THR A 61 -13.72 -17.24 5.65
N VAL A 62 -14.47 -17.50 6.72
CA VAL A 62 -15.92 -17.27 6.79
C VAL A 62 -16.20 -16.05 7.65
N ILE A 63 -17.13 -15.20 7.22
CA ILE A 63 -17.59 -14.04 7.96
C ILE A 63 -18.99 -14.33 8.46
N VAL A 64 -19.17 -14.37 9.77
CA VAL A 64 -20.43 -14.73 10.43
C VAL A 64 -21.03 -13.47 11.05
N ILE A 65 -22.16 -13.02 10.52
CA ILE A 65 -22.87 -11.82 11.01
C ILE A 65 -23.82 -12.21 12.13
N ILE A 66 -23.69 -11.53 13.26
CA ILE A 66 -24.39 -11.88 14.50
C ILE A 66 -24.95 -10.63 15.17
N PRO A 67 -26.12 -10.71 15.83
CA PRO A 67 -26.55 -9.65 16.71
C PRO A 67 -25.74 -9.68 18.00
N ALA A 68 -25.72 -8.59 18.77
CA ALA A 68 -25.21 -8.66 20.14
C ALA A 68 -26.27 -9.33 21.05
N ASP A 69 -25.88 -10.39 21.77
CA ASP A 69 -26.78 -11.16 22.63
C ASP A 69 -26.04 -11.84 23.80
N ASP A 70 -26.70 -12.04 24.93
CA ASP A 70 -26.11 -12.61 26.15
C ASP A 70 -26.77 -13.93 26.60
N THR A 71 -27.61 -14.53 25.75
CA THR A 71 -28.25 -15.79 26.08
C THR A 71 -27.25 -16.94 26.06
N GLN A 72 -27.48 -17.94 26.92
CA GLN A 72 -26.64 -19.13 26.95
C GLN A 72 -26.67 -19.90 25.62
N GLN A 73 -27.80 -19.88 24.91
CA GLN A 73 -27.95 -20.54 23.61
C GLN A 73 -27.07 -19.88 22.54
N TYR A 74 -27.03 -18.54 22.50
CA TYR A 74 -26.16 -17.77 21.62
C TYR A 74 -24.69 -18.17 21.75
N PHE A 75 -24.13 -18.16 22.97
CA PHE A 75 -22.73 -18.57 23.18
C PHE A 75 -22.46 -20.03 22.78
N LYS A 76 -23.41 -20.95 23.05
CA LYS A 76 -23.30 -22.35 22.60
C LYS A 76 -23.27 -22.45 21.07
N ASN A 77 -24.15 -21.73 20.39
CA ASN A 77 -24.26 -21.72 18.93
C ASN A 77 -22.95 -21.23 18.29
N LEU A 78 -22.38 -20.14 18.78
CA LEU A 78 -21.13 -19.58 18.27
C LEU A 78 -19.93 -20.52 18.49
N ALA A 79 -19.89 -21.24 19.62
CA ALA A 79 -18.87 -22.25 19.86
C ALA A 79 -18.94 -23.40 18.84
N VAL A 80 -20.15 -23.82 18.45
CA VAL A 80 -20.35 -24.84 17.41
C VAL A 80 -19.82 -24.36 16.06
N VAL A 81 -20.15 -23.13 15.65
CA VAL A 81 -19.65 -22.56 14.38
C VAL A 81 -18.12 -22.53 14.36
N ASN A 82 -17.50 -22.04 15.45
CA ASN A 82 -16.06 -21.95 15.55
C ASN A 82 -15.37 -23.33 15.49
N GLU A 83 -15.95 -24.34 16.16
CA GLU A 83 -15.42 -25.70 16.15
C GLU A 83 -15.42 -26.29 14.73
N ILE A 84 -16.52 -26.11 14.00
CA ILE A 84 -16.67 -26.60 12.63
C ILE A 84 -15.75 -25.84 11.66
N ALA A 85 -15.60 -24.52 11.82
CA ALA A 85 -14.63 -23.73 11.05
C ALA A 85 -13.20 -24.24 11.28
N SER A 86 -12.81 -24.42 12.55
CA SER A 86 -11.50 -24.94 12.92
C SER A 86 -11.24 -26.33 12.33
N LYS A 87 -12.26 -27.21 12.30
CA LYS A 87 -12.17 -28.55 11.71
C LYS A 87 -11.88 -28.49 10.20
N ASN A 88 -12.48 -27.53 9.50
CA ASN A 88 -12.33 -27.34 8.05
C ASN A 88 -11.17 -26.40 7.67
N GLY A 89 -10.31 -26.03 8.63
CA GLY A 89 -9.16 -25.15 8.36
C GLY A 89 -9.52 -23.69 8.04
N LEU A 90 -10.76 -23.28 8.33
CA LEU A 90 -11.26 -21.93 8.09
C LEU A 90 -10.98 -21.02 9.29
N ARG A 91 -10.66 -19.76 8.98
CA ARG A 91 -10.71 -18.67 9.95
C ARG A 91 -12.12 -18.10 10.04
N VAL A 92 -12.49 -17.53 11.18
CA VAL A 92 -13.78 -16.85 11.35
C VAL A 92 -13.58 -15.37 11.64
N ILE A 93 -14.26 -14.52 10.87
CA ILE A 93 -14.53 -13.14 11.25
C ILE A 93 -15.95 -13.09 11.81
N TYR A 94 -16.10 -12.67 13.05
CA TYR A 94 -17.42 -12.42 13.61
C TYR A 94 -17.77 -10.95 13.47
N ALA A 95 -18.86 -10.62 12.78
CA ALA A 95 -19.33 -9.26 12.62
C ALA A 95 -20.51 -9.00 13.55
N ILE A 96 -20.28 -8.23 14.62
CA ILE A 96 -21.30 -7.90 15.62
C ILE A 96 -22.09 -6.68 15.14
N PHE A 97 -23.40 -6.88 14.96
CA PHE A 97 -24.38 -5.87 14.64
C PHE A 97 -25.24 -5.68 15.89
N PRO A 98 -25.01 -4.66 16.74
CA PRO A 98 -25.54 -4.65 18.11
C PRO A 98 -27.08 -4.76 18.25
N LYS A 99 -27.84 -4.39 17.20
CA LYS A 99 -29.32 -4.38 17.18
C LYS A 99 -29.92 -3.71 18.44
N SER A 100 -31.21 -3.91 18.72
CA SER A 100 -31.97 -3.07 19.64
C SER A 100 -32.26 -3.67 21.03
N LYS A 101 -31.66 -4.82 21.38
CA LYS A 101 -31.98 -5.57 22.63
C LYS A 101 -31.91 -4.73 23.91
N TYR A 102 -30.90 -3.88 24.03
CA TYR A 102 -30.68 -3.03 25.22
C TYR A 102 -30.73 -1.52 24.94
N GLY A 103 -31.39 -1.11 23.86
CA GLY A 103 -31.57 0.30 23.52
C GLY A 103 -31.25 0.57 22.05
N ALA A 104 -30.86 1.80 21.74
CA ALA A 104 -30.41 2.16 20.41
C ALA A 104 -29.12 1.40 20.05
N GLU A 105 -28.99 1.00 18.79
CA GLU A 105 -27.89 0.16 18.31
C GLU A 105 -26.53 0.86 18.49
N ASP A 106 -26.48 2.18 18.36
CA ASP A 106 -25.27 3.00 18.52
C ASP A 106 -24.86 3.24 19.98
N SER A 107 -25.68 2.80 20.94
CA SER A 107 -25.41 3.04 22.37
C SER A 107 -24.18 2.29 22.90
N TYR A 108 -23.62 1.32 22.17
CA TYR A 108 -22.33 0.71 22.54
C TYR A 108 -21.15 1.68 22.47
N LEU A 109 -21.29 2.79 21.75
CA LEU A 109 -20.27 3.85 21.71
C LEU A 109 -20.21 4.63 23.02
N GLN A 110 -21.27 4.58 23.83
CA GLN A 110 -21.27 5.13 25.17
C GLN A 110 -20.64 4.14 26.15
N ASN A 111 -19.40 4.42 26.57
CA ASN A 111 -18.67 3.60 27.54
C ASN A 111 -19.51 3.33 28.80
N GLY A 112 -19.65 2.05 29.18
CA GLY A 112 -20.42 1.60 30.34
C GLY A 112 -21.94 1.52 30.15
N SER A 113 -22.47 1.82 28.95
CA SER A 113 -23.88 1.52 28.63
C SER A 113 -24.12 0.01 28.62
N LYS A 114 -25.40 -0.41 28.73
CA LYS A 114 -25.74 -1.84 28.68
C LYS A 114 -25.31 -2.50 27.35
N MET A 115 -25.48 -1.79 26.23
CA MET A 115 -25.06 -2.28 24.93
C MET A 115 -23.53 -2.32 24.81
N ASN A 116 -22.82 -1.35 25.38
CA ASN A 116 -21.36 -1.34 25.42
C ASN A 116 -20.81 -2.55 26.17
N LEU A 117 -21.37 -2.83 27.36
CA LEU A 117 -20.99 -3.98 28.17
C LEU A 117 -21.31 -5.31 27.46
N LEU A 118 -22.45 -5.39 26.76
CA LEU A 118 -22.85 -6.55 25.97
C LEU A 118 -21.87 -6.80 24.81
N VAL A 119 -21.57 -5.79 24.00
CA VAL A 119 -20.63 -5.91 22.89
C VAL A 119 -19.24 -6.31 23.40
N ILE A 120 -18.76 -5.74 24.50
CA ILE A 120 -17.47 -6.13 25.09
C ILE A 120 -17.49 -7.58 25.58
N GLN A 121 -18.59 -8.05 26.18
CA GLN A 121 -18.75 -9.44 26.60
C GLN A 121 -18.68 -10.40 25.40
N ASP A 122 -19.39 -10.09 24.32
CA ASP A 122 -19.37 -10.87 23.08
C ASP A 122 -17.96 -10.90 22.50
N MET A 123 -17.29 -9.76 22.43
CA MET A 123 -15.90 -9.69 21.97
C MET A 123 -14.95 -10.54 22.82
N GLN A 124 -15.10 -10.53 24.16
CA GLN A 124 -14.30 -11.36 25.06
C GLN A 124 -14.51 -12.85 24.80
N PHE A 125 -15.77 -13.27 24.67
CA PHE A 125 -16.10 -14.66 24.37
C PHE A 125 -15.51 -15.09 23.02
N LEU A 126 -15.79 -14.32 21.95
CA LEU A 126 -15.33 -14.61 20.60
C LEU A 126 -13.80 -14.62 20.52
N ALA A 127 -13.12 -13.70 21.20
CA ALA A 127 -11.66 -13.64 21.21
C ALA A 127 -11.01 -14.89 21.85
N SER A 128 -11.72 -15.55 22.77
CA SER A 128 -11.27 -16.80 23.41
C SER A 128 -11.34 -18.03 22.49
N LEU A 129 -12.10 -17.94 21.40
CA LEU A 129 -12.25 -19.04 20.44
C LEU A 129 -11.05 -19.10 19.49
N ASN A 130 -10.66 -20.32 19.12
CA ASN A 130 -9.40 -20.59 18.42
C ASN A 130 -9.42 -20.21 16.93
N ALA A 131 -10.56 -20.32 16.24
CA ALA A 131 -10.67 -19.98 14.82
C ALA A 131 -10.97 -18.49 14.59
N THR A 132 -11.28 -17.73 15.65
CA THR A 132 -11.53 -16.29 15.56
C THR A 132 -10.30 -15.53 15.11
N TYR A 133 -10.35 -15.03 13.87
CA TYR A 133 -9.35 -14.19 13.26
C TYR A 133 -9.56 -12.71 13.61
N LYS A 134 -10.76 -12.19 13.35
CA LYS A 134 -11.14 -10.80 13.67
C LYS A 134 -12.57 -10.73 14.20
N ILE A 135 -12.86 -9.66 14.95
CA ILE A 135 -14.18 -9.34 15.47
C ILE A 135 -14.51 -7.94 14.96
N ALA A 136 -15.36 -7.89 13.95
CA ALA A 136 -15.78 -6.65 13.30
C ALA A 136 -16.97 -6.05 14.05
N ILE A 137 -16.91 -4.76 14.34
CA ILE A 137 -18.04 -4.00 14.90
C ILE A 137 -18.63 -3.15 13.79
N TRP A 138 -19.95 -3.20 13.64
CA TRP A 138 -20.67 -2.43 12.62
C TRP A 138 -20.84 -0.96 12.99
N TYR A 139 -20.60 -0.08 12.01
CA TYR A 139 -20.79 1.37 12.08
C TYR A 139 -21.56 1.86 10.83
N GLY A 140 -22.90 1.86 10.89
CA GLY A 140 -23.75 2.14 9.72
C GLY A 140 -24.84 3.21 9.90
N TRP A 141 -24.76 4.08 10.91
CA TRP A 141 -25.84 5.07 11.16
C TRP A 141 -25.63 6.42 10.48
N THR A 142 -26.65 6.86 9.74
CA THR A 142 -26.63 8.08 8.90
C THR A 142 -26.43 9.36 9.70
N TYR A 143 -26.80 9.33 10.98
CA TYR A 143 -26.74 10.48 11.88
C TYR A 143 -25.50 10.54 12.77
N ARG A 144 -24.60 9.54 12.74
CA ARG A 144 -23.55 9.42 13.77
C ARG A 144 -22.20 8.86 13.32
N CYS A 145 -22.11 8.13 12.22
CA CYS A 145 -20.85 7.50 11.83
C CYS A 145 -19.73 8.53 11.56
N ASN A 146 -18.70 8.55 12.41
CA ASN A 146 -17.53 9.41 12.28
C ASN A 146 -16.26 8.70 12.78
N ALA A 147 -15.09 9.21 12.37
CA ALA A 147 -13.80 8.63 12.71
C ALA A 147 -13.49 8.57 14.22
N LEU A 148 -13.92 9.58 14.99
CA LEU A 148 -13.65 9.65 16.43
C LEU A 148 -14.39 8.55 17.19
N ASP A 149 -15.60 8.19 16.78
CA ASP A 149 -16.37 7.12 17.43
C ASP A 149 -15.65 5.75 17.31
N ILE A 150 -15.06 5.46 16.15
CA ILE A 150 -14.24 4.26 15.94
C ILE A 150 -13.00 4.30 16.84
N VAL A 151 -12.27 5.42 16.85
CA VAL A 151 -11.04 5.58 17.63
C VAL A 151 -11.31 5.51 19.13
N HIS A 152 -12.36 6.17 19.61
CA HIS A 152 -12.75 6.14 21.03
C HIS A 152 -13.15 4.74 21.45
N PHE A 153 -13.96 4.03 20.65
CA PHE A 153 -14.32 2.65 20.94
C PHE A 153 -13.07 1.74 20.94
N TYR A 154 -12.19 1.86 19.95
CA TYR A 154 -10.92 1.14 19.93
C TYR A 154 -10.10 1.39 21.20
N ASN A 155 -9.98 2.65 21.63
CA ASN A 155 -9.13 3.04 22.75
C ASN A 155 -9.57 2.45 24.10
N ILE A 156 -10.87 2.24 24.31
CA ILE A 156 -11.40 1.63 25.54
C ILE A 156 -11.22 0.10 25.59
N LEU A 157 -10.91 -0.55 24.45
CA LEU A 157 -10.72 -1.99 24.42
C LEU A 157 -9.41 -2.41 25.15
N PRO A 158 -9.42 -3.55 25.86
CA PRO A 158 -8.20 -4.16 26.37
C PRO A 158 -7.32 -4.67 25.21
N ASN A 159 -6.00 -4.77 25.43
CA ASN A 159 -5.03 -5.07 24.37
C ASN A 159 -5.34 -6.35 23.57
N ASN A 160 -5.78 -7.41 24.24
CA ASN A 160 -6.15 -8.67 23.59
C ASN A 160 -7.35 -8.51 22.63
N LEU A 161 -8.27 -7.57 22.90
CA LEU A 161 -9.37 -7.26 22.01
C LEU A 161 -8.96 -6.29 20.90
N LYS A 162 -8.06 -5.33 21.19
CA LYS A 162 -7.49 -4.43 20.18
C LYS A 162 -6.84 -5.20 19.03
N GLU A 163 -6.12 -6.27 19.33
CA GLU A 163 -5.48 -7.14 18.32
C GLU A 163 -6.50 -7.83 17.39
N LYS A 164 -7.68 -8.19 17.91
CA LYS A 164 -8.74 -8.87 17.13
C LYS A 164 -9.78 -7.90 16.56
N TYR A 165 -9.79 -6.64 16.98
CA TYR A 165 -10.76 -5.66 16.54
C TYR A 165 -10.68 -5.39 15.02
N ALA A 166 -11.85 -5.25 14.43
CA ALA A 166 -12.07 -4.82 13.06
C ALA A 166 -13.29 -3.87 13.00
N VAL A 167 -13.38 -3.10 11.94
CA VAL A 167 -14.47 -2.16 11.66
C VAL A 167 -15.28 -2.72 10.49
N TRP A 168 -16.61 -2.70 10.57
CA TRP A 168 -17.49 -2.96 9.44
C TRP A 168 -18.23 -1.68 9.04
N LEU A 169 -18.15 -1.30 7.77
CA LEU A 169 -18.76 -0.09 7.22
C LEU A 169 -19.65 -0.40 6.03
N ASP A 170 -20.85 0.18 6.05
CA ASP A 170 -21.70 0.24 4.87
C ASP A 170 -21.10 1.21 3.85
N GLU A 171 -21.42 0.99 2.56
CA GLU A 171 -20.87 1.74 1.42
C GLU A 171 -20.93 3.28 1.62
N GLU A 172 -22.01 3.79 2.22
CA GLU A 172 -22.23 5.22 2.44
C GLU A 172 -21.19 5.89 3.36
N TYR A 173 -20.51 5.12 4.21
CA TYR A 173 -19.57 5.65 5.21
C TYR A 173 -18.11 5.44 4.85
N VAL A 174 -17.82 4.59 3.86
CA VAL A 174 -16.46 4.28 3.43
C VAL A 174 -15.69 5.56 3.10
N GLU A 175 -16.29 6.47 2.34
CA GLU A 175 -15.67 7.76 2.01
C GLU A 175 -15.72 8.78 3.16
N LYS A 176 -16.62 8.64 4.15
CA LYS A 176 -16.79 9.69 5.17
C LYS A 176 -15.76 9.62 6.28
N ILE A 177 -15.17 8.45 6.49
CA ILE A 177 -14.27 8.20 7.63
C ILE A 177 -12.88 7.77 7.18
N TRP A 178 -12.48 8.11 5.94
CA TRP A 178 -11.13 7.83 5.43
C TRP A 178 -10.03 8.44 6.32
N ASN A 179 -10.32 9.56 7.01
CA ASN A 179 -9.37 10.28 7.84
C ASN A 179 -9.15 9.66 9.23
N VAL A 180 -9.70 8.47 9.48
CA VAL A 180 -9.63 7.79 10.79
C VAL A 180 -8.22 7.63 11.34
N TYR A 181 -7.22 7.44 10.47
CA TYR A 181 -5.82 7.30 10.88
C TYR A 181 -5.23 8.58 11.47
N MET A 182 -5.73 9.75 11.05
CA MET A 182 -5.30 11.04 11.60
C MET A 182 -5.69 11.21 13.07
N TYR A 183 -6.69 10.47 13.53
CA TYR A 183 -7.12 10.46 14.93
C TYR A 183 -6.43 9.37 15.76
N GLY A 184 -5.42 8.69 15.21
CA GLY A 184 -4.57 7.75 15.95
C GLY A 184 -5.06 6.31 15.97
N LEU A 185 -5.97 5.91 15.07
CA LEU A 185 -6.30 4.51 14.88
C LEU A 185 -5.11 3.77 14.24
N PRO A 186 -4.67 2.61 14.76
CA PRO A 186 -3.57 1.87 14.15
C PRO A 186 -3.87 1.37 12.74
N TYR A 187 -2.89 1.48 11.83
CA TYR A 187 -3.02 1.08 10.42
C TYR A 187 -3.33 -0.41 10.21
N ASN A 188 -3.03 -1.26 11.20
CA ASN A 188 -3.28 -2.69 11.14
C ASN A 188 -4.72 -3.10 11.52
N VAL A 189 -5.57 -2.17 11.96
CA VAL A 189 -7.00 -2.44 12.18
C VAL A 189 -7.65 -2.79 10.85
N LEU A 190 -8.33 -3.95 10.80
CA LEU A 190 -9.01 -4.40 9.58
C LEU A 190 -10.29 -3.59 9.37
N PHE A 191 -10.43 -2.95 8.22
CA PHE A 191 -11.64 -2.30 7.75
C PHE A 191 -12.34 -3.21 6.74
N ILE A 192 -13.51 -3.69 7.10
CA ILE A 192 -14.40 -4.44 6.22
C ILE A 192 -15.40 -3.44 5.66
N THR A 193 -15.36 -3.23 4.36
CA THR A 193 -16.14 -2.17 3.70
C THR A 193 -17.03 -2.78 2.63
N GLU A 194 -18.32 -2.49 2.69
CA GLU A 194 -19.24 -2.86 1.61
C GLU A 194 -19.09 -1.91 0.43
N LEU A 195 -18.95 -2.45 -0.79
CA LEU A 195 -18.90 -1.70 -2.04
C LEU A 195 -19.64 -2.50 -3.12
N TYR A 196 -20.70 -1.93 -3.69
CA TYR A 196 -21.65 -2.65 -4.57
C TYR A 196 -21.66 -2.14 -6.03
N SER A 197 -20.73 -1.26 -6.38
CA SER A 197 -20.56 -0.78 -7.76
C SER A 197 -19.10 -0.76 -8.17
N LYS A 198 -18.86 -0.96 -9.47
CA LYS A 198 -17.52 -0.93 -10.07
C LYS A 198 -16.83 0.42 -9.82
N GLU A 199 -17.57 1.51 -9.91
CA GLU A 199 -17.08 2.87 -9.65
C GLU A 199 -16.60 3.02 -8.20
N LYS A 200 -17.43 2.60 -7.23
CA LYS A 200 -17.08 2.68 -5.80
C LYS A 200 -15.92 1.73 -5.45
N ILE A 201 -15.86 0.53 -6.03
CA ILE A 201 -14.73 -0.38 -5.87
C ILE A 201 -13.44 0.25 -6.43
N ALA A 202 -13.46 0.81 -7.63
CA ALA A 202 -12.29 1.46 -8.23
C ALA A 202 -11.76 2.63 -7.37
N LEU A 203 -12.68 3.38 -6.76
CA LEU A 203 -12.34 4.54 -5.92
C LEU A 203 -11.88 4.13 -4.51
N TYR A 204 -12.56 3.16 -3.88
CA TYR A 204 -12.46 2.96 -2.43
C TYR A 204 -11.94 1.60 -1.97
N SER A 205 -11.64 0.67 -2.87
CA SER A 205 -11.15 -0.68 -2.50
C SER A 205 -9.78 -0.71 -1.80
N CYS A 206 -9.02 0.39 -1.82
CA CYS A 206 -7.78 0.51 -1.08
C CYS A 206 -7.74 1.79 -0.25
N LEU A 207 -8.89 2.28 0.22
CA LEU A 207 -9.02 3.47 1.04
C LEU A 207 -8.50 3.29 2.47
N TYR A 208 -8.48 2.07 2.99
CA TYR A 208 -7.90 1.74 4.30
C TYR A 208 -6.65 0.88 4.12
N TYR A 209 -5.67 1.02 5.01
CA TYR A 209 -4.39 0.29 4.93
C TYR A 209 -4.65 -1.21 4.95
N ASN A 210 -5.28 -1.69 6.03
CA ASN A 210 -5.75 -3.06 6.14
C ASN A 210 -7.25 -3.12 5.80
N GLN A 211 -7.60 -3.13 4.51
CA GLN A 211 -8.98 -3.23 4.06
C GLN A 211 -9.34 -4.66 3.63
N MET A 212 -10.62 -4.99 3.72
CA MET A 212 -11.29 -6.08 3.02
C MET A 212 -12.54 -5.51 2.36
N VAL A 213 -12.65 -5.66 1.05
CA VAL A 213 -13.84 -5.24 0.30
C VAL A 213 -14.85 -6.37 0.32
N ILE A 214 -16.06 -6.10 0.81
CA ILE A 214 -17.22 -6.97 0.68
C ILE A 214 -18.05 -6.47 -0.48
N THR A 215 -18.41 -7.37 -1.40
CA THR A 215 -19.34 -7.05 -2.48
C THR A 215 -20.32 -8.20 -2.72
N GLY A 216 -21.38 -7.91 -3.46
CA GLY A 216 -22.44 -8.82 -3.84
C GLY A 216 -23.12 -8.30 -5.08
N TYR A 217 -23.79 -9.18 -5.82
CA TYR A 217 -24.55 -8.82 -7.01
C TYR A 217 -25.97 -9.36 -6.85
N GLU A 218 -26.92 -8.44 -6.73
CA GLU A 218 -28.33 -8.75 -6.54
C GLU A 218 -29.03 -9.11 -7.86
N ALA A 219 -30.14 -9.84 -7.79
CA ALA A 219 -31.05 -10.10 -8.91
C ALA A 219 -30.47 -10.80 -10.17
N ALA A 220 -29.36 -11.53 -10.04
CA ALA A 220 -28.85 -12.35 -11.14
C ALA A 220 -29.84 -13.44 -11.57
N HIS A 221 -29.90 -13.75 -12.87
CA HIS A 221 -30.76 -14.79 -13.46
C HIS A 221 -30.04 -16.11 -13.77
N SER A 222 -28.72 -16.18 -13.53
CA SER A 222 -27.99 -17.44 -13.36
C SER A 222 -26.75 -17.31 -12.48
N LEU A 223 -26.23 -18.43 -11.96
CA LEU A 223 -24.93 -18.47 -11.27
C LEU A 223 -23.79 -17.93 -12.16
N GLN A 224 -23.87 -18.16 -13.47
CA GLN A 224 -22.89 -17.67 -14.44
C GLN A 224 -22.94 -16.15 -14.56
N GLU A 225 -24.13 -15.57 -14.69
CA GLU A 225 -24.33 -14.12 -14.73
C GLU A 225 -23.85 -13.45 -13.44
N TRP A 226 -24.21 -14.03 -12.29
CA TRP A 226 -23.71 -13.54 -11.01
C TRP A 226 -22.19 -13.54 -10.96
N LYS A 227 -21.56 -14.65 -11.37
CA LYS A 227 -20.11 -14.79 -11.40
C LYS A 227 -19.46 -13.74 -12.31
N GLU A 228 -19.97 -13.58 -13.53
CA GLU A 228 -19.46 -12.60 -14.50
C GLU A 228 -19.55 -11.17 -13.99
N ASN A 229 -20.65 -10.80 -13.32
CA ASN A 229 -20.81 -9.46 -12.76
C ASN A 229 -19.93 -9.21 -11.53
N ILE A 230 -19.80 -10.21 -10.64
CA ILE A 230 -18.85 -10.13 -9.52
C ILE A 230 -17.41 -10.01 -10.05
N GLU A 231 -17.04 -10.78 -11.06
CA GLU A 231 -15.74 -10.70 -11.73
C GLU A 231 -15.51 -9.34 -12.40
N ASP A 232 -16.52 -8.79 -13.06
CA ASP A 232 -16.42 -7.46 -13.66
C ASP A 232 -16.27 -6.35 -12.60
N MET A 233 -17.04 -6.40 -11.51
CA MET A 233 -16.92 -5.45 -10.40
C MET A 233 -15.55 -5.52 -9.72
N LEU A 234 -15.03 -6.73 -9.51
CA LEU A 234 -13.73 -6.94 -8.86
C LEU A 234 -12.53 -6.72 -9.78
N SER A 235 -12.74 -6.62 -11.10
CA SER A 235 -11.66 -6.33 -12.08
C SER A 235 -10.91 -5.02 -11.81
N VAL A 236 -11.54 -4.10 -11.08
CA VAL A 236 -10.98 -2.79 -10.68
C VAL A 236 -10.63 -2.71 -9.19
N CYS A 237 -10.78 -3.82 -8.45
CA CYS A 237 -10.47 -3.88 -7.02
C CYS A 237 -8.97 -3.82 -6.79
N LYS A 238 -8.53 -2.85 -5.99
CA LYS A 238 -7.13 -2.63 -5.62
C LYS A 238 -6.76 -3.35 -4.31
N CYS A 239 -7.73 -4.00 -3.65
CA CYS A 239 -7.52 -4.73 -2.40
C CYS A 239 -7.08 -6.17 -2.66
N SER A 240 -6.19 -6.68 -1.82
CA SER A 240 -5.83 -8.10 -1.79
C SER A 240 -6.72 -8.94 -0.86
N LYS A 241 -7.68 -8.32 -0.15
CA LYS A 241 -8.65 -9.02 0.70
C LYS A 241 -10.05 -8.75 0.18
N ILE A 242 -10.75 -9.80 -0.20
CA ILE A 242 -12.07 -9.73 -0.80
C ILE A 242 -12.97 -10.67 -0.02
N GLY A 243 -14.16 -10.19 0.33
CA GLY A 243 -15.24 -11.03 0.79
C GLY A 243 -16.45 -10.91 -0.12
N ILE A 244 -17.22 -11.98 -0.22
CA ILE A 244 -18.39 -12.04 -1.10
C ILE A 244 -19.61 -12.45 -0.31
N TRP A 245 -20.71 -11.75 -0.52
CA TRP A 245 -22.02 -12.16 -0.02
C TRP A 245 -22.42 -13.51 -0.63
N ILE A 246 -22.96 -14.41 0.20
CA ILE A 246 -23.38 -15.75 -0.18
C ILE A 246 -24.66 -15.78 -1.04
N PHE A 247 -24.87 -14.87 -1.99
CA PHE A 247 -26.21 -14.69 -2.58
C PHE A 247 -26.26 -14.79 -4.10
N TYR A 248 -27.23 -15.56 -4.60
CA TYR A 248 -27.83 -15.51 -5.92
C TYR A 248 -29.36 -15.50 -5.70
N ASP A 249 -30.09 -14.53 -6.24
CA ASP A 249 -31.52 -14.25 -5.95
C ASP A 249 -32.42 -14.48 -7.18
N ILE A 250 -33.45 -15.32 -7.05
CA ILE A 250 -34.57 -15.39 -7.99
C ILE A 250 -35.85 -14.99 -7.27
N GLY A 251 -36.45 -13.89 -7.73
CA GLY A 251 -37.76 -13.40 -7.28
C GLY A 251 -38.93 -14.29 -7.71
N ASP A 252 -39.54 -14.98 -6.74
CA ASP A 252 -40.78 -15.75 -6.90
C ASP A 252 -41.98 -15.20 -6.11
N GLY A 253 -41.88 -13.99 -5.55
CA GLY A 253 -43.01 -13.36 -4.86
C GLY A 253 -43.25 -13.88 -3.42
N ALA A 254 -42.33 -14.67 -2.88
CA ALA A 254 -42.12 -14.80 -1.42
C ALA A 254 -40.74 -14.30 -0.97
N GLY A 255 -39.81 -14.06 -1.90
CA GLY A 255 -38.84 -12.95 -1.87
C GLY A 255 -37.51 -13.22 -1.17
N GLU A 256 -36.81 -14.30 -1.51
CA GLU A 256 -35.33 -14.48 -1.58
C GLU A 256 -35.00 -15.98 -1.45
N GLU A 257 -34.83 -16.67 -2.58
CA GLU A 257 -34.24 -18.01 -2.62
C GLU A 257 -32.72 -17.89 -2.82
N TYR A 258 -31.93 -18.29 -1.82
CA TYR A 258 -30.48 -18.21 -1.85
C TYR A 258 -29.88 -19.46 -2.47
N ALA A 259 -29.31 -19.36 -3.68
CA ALA A 259 -28.29 -20.32 -4.07
C ALA A 259 -26.96 -19.82 -3.50
N ALA A 260 -26.53 -20.45 -2.42
CA ALA A 260 -25.25 -20.15 -1.82
C ALA A 260 -24.15 -20.37 -2.87
N PHE A 261 -23.23 -19.41 -3.02
CA PHE A 261 -22.01 -19.55 -3.83
C PHE A 261 -21.02 -20.53 -3.16
N ILE A 262 -21.53 -21.69 -2.75
CA ILE A 262 -20.78 -22.72 -2.07
C ILE A 262 -20.06 -23.58 -3.11
N ASN A 263 -20.66 -23.81 -4.29
CA ASN A 263 -20.10 -24.67 -5.35
C ASN A 263 -19.51 -23.94 -6.57
N GLY A 264 -19.51 -22.60 -6.58
CA GLY A 264 -18.92 -21.82 -7.66
C GLY A 264 -17.51 -21.41 -7.28
N GLY A 265 -16.51 -21.63 -8.13
CA GLY A 265 -15.21 -20.98 -7.99
C GLY A 265 -15.23 -19.63 -8.69
N LEU A 266 -14.94 -18.54 -7.98
CA LEU A 266 -14.51 -17.31 -8.63
C LEU A 266 -13.12 -17.56 -9.21
N SER A 267 -12.85 -17.12 -10.44
CA SER A 267 -11.50 -17.19 -10.98
C SER A 267 -10.53 -16.43 -10.07
N ASP A 268 -9.24 -16.76 -10.11
CA ASP A 268 -8.25 -15.98 -9.36
C ASP A 268 -8.34 -14.51 -9.80
N PHE A 269 -8.89 -13.68 -8.93
CA PHE A 269 -8.95 -12.22 -9.06
C PHE A 269 -7.54 -11.63 -8.92
N ASN A 270 -6.62 -12.04 -9.78
CA ASN A 270 -5.30 -11.47 -9.89
C ASN A 270 -5.38 -10.26 -10.82
N HIS A 271 -6.03 -9.20 -10.36
CA HIS A 271 -5.95 -7.90 -11.01
C HIS A 271 -5.44 -6.85 -10.02
N SER A 272 -4.22 -7.07 -9.52
CA SER A 272 -3.37 -5.91 -9.30
C SER A 272 -3.08 -5.32 -10.68
N TYR A 273 -3.37 -4.03 -10.90
CA TYR A 273 -2.66 -3.27 -11.93
C TYR A 273 -1.19 -3.66 -11.83
N GLU A 274 -0.66 -4.38 -12.82
CA GLU A 274 0.67 -4.95 -12.71
C GLU A 274 1.65 -3.78 -12.87
N ILE A 275 2.04 -3.17 -11.75
CA ILE A 275 3.11 -2.20 -11.72
C ILE A 275 4.35 -2.98 -12.13
N PRO A 276 4.96 -2.73 -13.30
CA PRO A 276 6.15 -3.46 -13.69
C PRO A 276 7.32 -3.05 -12.79
N PHE A 277 8.31 -3.92 -12.65
CA PHE A 277 9.54 -3.58 -11.94
C PHE A 277 10.24 -2.38 -12.61
N GLN A 278 10.50 -1.34 -11.83
CA GLN A 278 10.99 -0.05 -12.31
C GLN A 278 12.52 -0.01 -12.20
N LYS A 279 13.19 -0.17 -13.35
CA LYS A 279 14.65 0.06 -13.47
C LYS A 279 14.91 1.55 -13.66
N GLY A 280 14.79 2.28 -12.56
CA GLY A 280 14.78 3.74 -12.52
C GLY A 280 16.14 4.39 -12.28
N PHE A 281 16.21 5.68 -12.63
CA PHE A 281 17.29 6.60 -12.28
C PHE A 281 16.74 8.01 -12.16
N SER A 282 17.21 8.80 -11.20
CA SER A 282 16.83 10.21 -11.06
C SER A 282 17.68 11.09 -11.97
N TYR A 283 17.03 12.04 -12.64
CA TYR A 283 17.62 12.99 -13.59
C TYR A 283 17.24 14.40 -13.17
N ALA A 284 18.24 15.15 -12.70
CA ALA A 284 18.03 16.43 -12.02
C ALA A 284 18.88 17.55 -12.64
N ALA A 285 18.36 18.77 -12.54
CA ALA A 285 19.06 20.00 -12.90
C ALA A 285 18.60 21.17 -12.03
N TRP A 286 19.48 22.17 -11.89
CA TRP A 286 19.25 23.37 -11.07
C TRP A 286 19.32 24.68 -11.88
N TRP A 287 19.29 24.59 -13.21
CA TRP A 287 19.18 25.74 -14.09
C TRP A 287 17.99 25.58 -15.04
N ASN A 288 17.30 26.68 -15.32
CA ASN A 288 16.04 26.71 -16.04
C ASN A 288 16.03 26.04 -17.42
N ASN A 289 17.18 26.00 -18.10
CA ASN A 289 17.34 25.55 -19.48
C ASN A 289 18.18 24.29 -19.62
N SER A 290 18.65 23.70 -18.52
CA SER A 290 19.57 22.54 -18.56
C SER A 290 19.02 21.39 -19.40
N TYR A 291 17.72 21.09 -19.25
CA TYR A 291 17.07 20.01 -19.98
C TYR A 291 16.91 20.27 -21.49
N LEU A 292 16.96 21.53 -21.94
CA LEU A 292 16.88 21.91 -23.37
C LEU A 292 18.21 21.71 -24.11
N THR A 293 19.29 21.42 -23.40
CA THR A 293 20.63 21.36 -24.00
C THR A 293 20.84 20.06 -24.76
N ASN A 294 21.62 20.13 -25.85
CA ASN A 294 22.06 18.93 -26.56
C ASN A 294 22.92 18.01 -25.67
N ASP A 295 23.63 18.57 -24.70
CA ASP A 295 24.39 17.81 -23.71
C ASP A 295 23.47 16.98 -22.81
N SER A 296 22.32 17.53 -22.39
CA SER A 296 21.27 16.78 -21.68
C SER A 296 20.75 15.62 -22.53
N ASP A 297 20.48 15.84 -23.82
CA ASP A 297 20.02 14.78 -24.73
C ASP A 297 21.05 13.64 -24.86
N ILE A 298 22.34 13.98 -24.98
CA ILE A 298 23.44 13.01 -25.00
C ILE A 298 23.54 12.28 -23.65
N SER A 299 23.32 12.98 -22.54
CA SER A 299 23.37 12.38 -21.21
C SER A 299 22.26 11.34 -21.03
N LEU A 300 21.03 11.64 -21.48
CA LEU A 300 19.92 10.68 -21.51
C LEU A 300 20.20 9.46 -22.39
N GLU A 301 20.85 9.65 -23.54
CA GLU A 301 21.31 8.53 -24.38
C GLU A 301 22.33 7.64 -23.66
N ASN A 302 23.22 8.23 -22.85
CA ASN A 302 24.16 7.47 -22.03
C ASN A 302 23.45 6.73 -20.90
N LEU A 303 22.48 7.37 -20.25
CA LEU A 303 21.63 6.74 -19.24
C LEU A 303 20.90 5.52 -19.82
N ARG A 304 20.29 5.65 -21.01
CA ARG A 304 19.61 4.55 -21.71
C ARG A 304 20.51 3.33 -21.95
N LYS A 305 21.81 3.54 -22.21
CA LYS A 305 22.79 2.46 -22.40
C LYS A 305 23.06 1.65 -21.13
N THR A 306 22.67 2.16 -19.96
CA THR A 306 22.80 1.43 -18.70
C THR A 306 21.74 0.33 -18.52
N GLY A 307 20.67 0.36 -19.33
CA GLY A 307 19.50 -0.49 -19.17
C GLY A 307 18.39 0.15 -18.33
N THR A 308 18.52 1.43 -17.97
CA THR A 308 17.43 2.21 -17.37
C THR A 308 16.21 2.20 -18.27
N GLU A 309 15.05 1.98 -17.66
CA GLU A 309 13.73 1.94 -18.31
C GLU A 309 12.82 3.07 -17.80
N TYR A 310 13.11 3.63 -16.62
CA TYR A 310 12.36 4.71 -16.01
C TYR A 310 13.27 5.88 -15.61
N VAL A 311 12.84 7.11 -15.84
CA VAL A 311 13.58 8.32 -15.45
C VAL A 311 12.72 9.14 -14.50
N SER A 312 13.20 9.36 -13.28
CA SER A 312 12.60 10.33 -12.36
C SER A 312 13.10 11.72 -12.72
N LEU A 313 12.27 12.49 -13.42
CA LEU A 313 12.58 13.82 -13.90
C LEU A 313 12.22 14.85 -12.83
N ILE A 314 13.23 15.59 -12.35
CA ILE A 314 13.05 16.54 -11.25
C ILE A 314 12.70 17.93 -11.79
N ALA A 315 11.66 18.54 -11.22
CA ALA A 315 11.29 19.93 -11.46
C ALA A 315 11.12 20.65 -10.12
N THR A 316 11.89 21.70 -9.86
CA THR A 316 11.91 22.34 -8.53
C THR A 316 11.29 23.73 -8.56
N TRP A 317 10.32 23.99 -7.67
CA TRP A 317 9.93 25.35 -7.27
C TRP A 317 10.52 25.68 -5.89
N TYR A 318 10.52 26.95 -5.53
CA TYR A 318 11.24 27.44 -4.36
C TYR A 318 10.34 28.21 -3.40
N GLN A 319 10.73 28.21 -2.12
CA GLN A 319 10.22 29.13 -1.10
C GLN A 319 11.40 29.69 -0.30
N GLU A 320 11.23 30.86 0.33
CA GLU A 320 12.34 31.59 0.98
C GLU A 320 12.99 30.81 2.14
N ASN A 321 12.16 30.21 3.00
CA ASN A 321 12.57 29.44 4.17
C ASN A 321 11.47 28.46 4.59
N GLU A 322 11.73 27.66 5.61
CA GLU A 322 10.86 26.62 6.16
C GLU A 322 9.52 27.13 6.75
N HIS A 323 9.38 28.45 6.94
CA HIS A 323 8.17 29.11 7.45
C HIS A 323 7.49 29.99 6.38
N SER A 324 7.91 29.90 5.12
CA SER A 324 7.34 30.69 4.03
C SER A 324 6.10 30.02 3.45
N LEU A 325 5.03 30.81 3.27
CA LEU A 325 3.72 30.31 2.82
C LEU A 325 3.56 30.25 1.29
N GLN A 326 4.54 30.79 0.54
CA GLN A 326 4.47 30.91 -0.91
C GLN A 326 5.54 30.05 -1.57
N ILE A 327 5.09 29.19 -2.49
CA ILE A 327 5.93 28.37 -3.36
C ILE A 327 5.82 28.94 -4.76
N MET A 328 6.95 29.30 -5.37
CA MET A 328 7.00 29.97 -6.66
C MET A 328 8.12 29.41 -7.55
N PRO A 329 7.96 29.46 -8.89
CA PRO A 329 9.06 29.15 -9.78
C PRO A 329 10.13 30.24 -9.70
N ASP A 330 11.39 29.83 -9.73
CA ASP A 330 12.52 30.72 -9.92
C ASP A 330 12.87 30.83 -11.40
N LYS A 331 13.00 32.06 -11.91
CA LYS A 331 13.25 32.29 -13.35
C LYS A 331 14.58 31.72 -13.85
N ASP A 332 15.59 31.58 -12.99
CA ASP A 332 16.94 31.18 -13.34
C ASP A 332 17.21 29.72 -12.94
N ALA A 333 16.52 29.20 -11.91
CA ALA A 333 16.74 27.87 -11.35
C ALA A 333 15.63 26.85 -11.62
N THR A 334 14.36 27.27 -11.75
CA THR A 334 13.25 26.34 -12.08
C THR A 334 13.29 25.98 -13.56
N PRO A 335 13.37 24.69 -13.93
CA PRO A 335 13.21 24.26 -15.32
C PRO A 335 11.91 24.82 -15.92
N SER A 336 11.99 25.47 -17.09
CA SER A 336 10.78 25.93 -17.77
C SER A 336 9.91 24.74 -18.18
N ASP A 337 8.61 24.98 -18.38
CA ASP A 337 7.71 23.94 -18.87
C ASP A 337 8.21 23.36 -20.21
N ASP A 338 8.71 24.20 -21.13
CA ASP A 338 9.33 23.75 -22.38
C ASP A 338 10.53 22.83 -22.15
N ALA A 339 11.35 23.09 -21.12
CA ALA A 339 12.50 22.27 -20.77
C ALA A 339 12.07 20.90 -20.23
N ILE A 340 11.03 20.86 -19.40
CA ILE A 340 10.44 19.61 -18.89
C ILE A 340 9.80 18.82 -20.03
N ILE A 341 9.02 19.47 -20.90
CA ILE A 341 8.36 18.84 -22.06
C ILE A 341 9.42 18.26 -23.01
N HIS A 342 10.48 19.00 -23.33
CA HIS A 342 11.58 18.51 -24.16
C HIS A 342 12.23 17.26 -23.54
N ALA A 343 12.54 17.28 -22.25
CA ALA A 343 13.09 16.10 -21.57
C ALA A 343 12.14 14.90 -21.60
N ILE A 344 10.84 15.10 -21.34
CA ILE A 344 9.83 14.03 -21.42
C ILE A 344 9.85 13.41 -22.83
N GLN A 345 9.76 14.24 -23.87
CA GLN A 345 9.78 13.78 -25.26
C GLN A 345 11.07 13.05 -25.61
N LYS A 346 12.22 13.54 -25.15
CA LYS A 346 13.51 12.88 -25.36
C LYS A 346 13.55 11.52 -24.66
N ILE A 347 13.13 11.43 -23.40
CA ILE A 347 13.07 10.17 -22.63
C ILE A 347 12.17 9.15 -23.33
N HIS A 348 10.97 9.55 -23.75
CA HIS A 348 10.04 8.70 -24.50
C HIS A 348 10.60 8.27 -25.85
N SER A 349 11.31 9.15 -26.58
CA SER A 349 11.95 8.81 -27.86
C SER A 349 13.04 7.73 -27.72
N LEU A 350 13.63 7.59 -26.53
CA LEU A 350 14.61 6.54 -26.20
C LEU A 350 13.94 5.25 -25.69
N GLY A 351 12.61 5.20 -25.66
CA GLY A 351 11.81 4.08 -25.18
C GLY A 351 11.84 3.91 -23.66
N MET A 352 12.21 4.96 -22.92
CA MET A 352 12.11 4.99 -21.46
C MET A 352 10.82 5.69 -21.04
N LYS A 353 10.38 5.43 -19.81
CA LYS A 353 9.19 6.03 -19.19
C LYS A 353 9.60 7.12 -18.20
N VAL A 354 8.66 8.00 -17.85
CA VAL A 354 8.90 9.14 -16.97
C VAL A 354 8.14 8.96 -15.66
N MET A 355 8.84 9.20 -14.55
CA MET A 355 8.24 9.66 -13.30
C MET A 355 8.51 11.16 -13.19
N LEU A 356 7.49 12.00 -13.30
CA LEU A 356 7.67 13.42 -13.00
C LEU A 356 7.64 13.59 -11.48
N LYS A 357 8.73 14.11 -10.89
CA LYS A 357 8.90 14.27 -9.44
C LYS A 357 9.16 15.74 -9.10
N PRO A 358 8.09 16.56 -8.95
CA PRO A 358 8.24 17.95 -8.55
C PRO A 358 8.76 18.09 -7.11
N HIS A 359 9.73 18.97 -6.91
CA HIS A 359 10.34 19.28 -5.61
C HIS A 359 10.00 20.72 -5.16
N VAL A 360 10.03 20.92 -3.83
CA VAL A 360 10.06 22.24 -3.21
C VAL A 360 11.37 22.38 -2.47
N ASP A 361 12.20 23.36 -2.82
CA ASP A 361 13.47 23.64 -2.14
C ASP A 361 13.50 25.04 -1.51
N LEU A 362 14.40 25.21 -0.54
CA LEU A 362 14.50 26.42 0.28
C LEU A 362 15.74 27.24 -0.10
N TYR A 363 15.59 28.54 -0.33
CA TYR A 363 16.74 29.41 -0.65
C TYR A 363 17.78 29.49 0.47
N ASN A 364 17.36 29.31 1.72
CA ASN A 364 18.26 29.28 2.86
C ASN A 364 19.09 27.98 2.98
N GLY A 365 18.96 27.04 2.03
CA GLY A 365 19.70 25.78 1.99
C GLY A 365 19.25 24.74 3.03
N ARG A 366 18.18 25.03 3.78
CA ARG A 366 17.58 24.06 4.69
C ARG A 366 16.81 23.00 3.91
N TRP A 367 16.59 21.86 4.56
CA TRP A 367 15.89 20.74 3.95
C TRP A 367 14.37 20.95 4.00
N ARG A 368 13.67 20.59 2.93
CA ARG A 368 12.20 20.70 2.81
C ARG A 368 11.44 19.91 3.88
N GLY A 369 12.05 18.85 4.44
CA GLY A 369 11.48 18.13 5.58
C GLY A 369 11.35 18.95 6.86
N GLU A 370 12.00 20.12 6.92
CA GLU A 370 11.91 21.03 8.06
C GLU A 370 10.75 22.03 7.99
N ILE A 371 10.05 22.13 6.85
CA ILE A 371 8.89 23.04 6.63
C ILE A 371 7.84 22.84 7.73
N TYR A 372 7.45 23.91 8.41
CA TYR A 372 6.55 23.85 9.56
C TYR A 372 5.85 25.17 9.85
N PHE A 373 4.63 25.09 10.36
CA PHE A 373 3.82 26.24 10.77
C PHE A 373 3.12 25.98 12.11
N ASP A 374 2.93 27.04 12.89
CA ASP A 374 2.34 26.98 14.24
C ASP A 374 0.81 26.98 14.21
N SER A 375 0.20 27.56 13.18
CA SER A 375 -1.26 27.69 13.06
C SER A 375 -1.85 26.89 11.91
N ASN A 376 -3.11 26.46 12.07
CA ASN A 376 -3.84 25.80 11.00
C ASN A 376 -4.08 26.75 9.81
N GLU A 377 -4.25 28.04 10.06
CA GLU A 377 -4.43 29.06 9.02
C GLU A 377 -3.20 29.16 8.10
N GLU A 378 -2.00 29.10 8.67
CA GLU A 378 -0.74 29.06 7.91
C GLU A 378 -0.60 27.75 7.13
N TRP A 379 -0.92 26.61 7.74
CA TRP A 379 -0.94 25.33 7.02
C TRP A 379 -1.86 25.38 5.81
N GLN A 380 -3.08 25.88 5.97
CA GLN A 380 -4.04 26.02 4.88
C GLN A 380 -3.54 26.97 3.78
N ALA A 381 -2.88 28.08 4.15
CA ALA A 381 -2.29 29.01 3.19
C ALA A 381 -1.14 28.35 2.39
N TRP A 382 -0.25 27.63 3.06
CA TRP A 382 0.86 26.91 2.42
C TRP A 382 0.35 25.78 1.52
N PHE A 383 -0.58 24.95 1.99
CA PHE A 383 -1.16 23.86 1.20
C PHE A 383 -1.94 24.38 -0.01
N LYS A 384 -2.56 25.57 0.07
CA LYS A 384 -3.14 26.23 -1.11
C LYS A 384 -2.07 26.57 -2.14
N SER A 385 -0.92 27.09 -1.72
CA SER A 385 0.20 27.37 -2.62
C SER A 385 0.79 26.07 -3.19
N TYR A 386 0.94 25.04 -2.36
CA TYR A 386 1.41 23.72 -2.76
C TYR A 386 0.49 23.05 -3.78
N LYS A 387 -0.84 23.12 -3.56
CA LYS A 387 -1.84 22.58 -4.49
C LYS A 387 -1.73 23.22 -5.87
N ASN A 388 -1.54 24.54 -5.95
CA ASN A 388 -1.33 25.23 -7.23
C ASN A 388 -0.07 24.73 -7.95
N PHE A 389 1.05 24.64 -7.22
CA PHE A 389 2.31 24.12 -7.73
C PHE A 389 2.20 22.69 -8.25
N ILE A 390 1.67 21.77 -7.44
CA ILE A 390 1.66 20.35 -7.79
C ILE A 390 0.63 20.04 -8.88
N CYS A 391 -0.53 20.73 -8.90
CA CYS A 391 -1.54 20.55 -9.94
C CYS A 391 -1.10 21.10 -11.31
N HIS A 392 -0.25 22.15 -11.34
CA HIS A 392 0.38 22.61 -12.58
C HIS A 392 1.17 21.47 -13.26
N TYR A 393 2.06 20.82 -12.49
CA TYR A 393 2.85 19.71 -13.02
C TYR A 393 2.04 18.44 -13.27
N ALA A 394 0.99 18.16 -12.49
CA ALA A 394 0.10 17.03 -12.76
C ALA A 394 -0.61 17.17 -14.12
N LYS A 395 -1.07 18.38 -14.45
CA LYS A 395 -1.68 18.68 -15.75
C LYS A 395 -0.65 18.56 -16.88
N LEU A 396 0.55 19.10 -16.70
CA LEU A 396 1.64 18.96 -17.68
C LEU A 396 1.99 17.49 -17.92
N ALA A 397 2.03 16.68 -16.86
CA ALA A 397 2.29 15.25 -16.91
C ALA A 397 1.24 14.52 -17.76
N GLU A 398 -0.06 14.80 -17.54
CA GLU A 398 -1.15 14.21 -18.33
C GLU A 398 -1.06 14.61 -19.81
N GLU A 399 -0.86 15.90 -20.10
CA GLU A 399 -0.80 16.43 -21.47
C GLU A 399 0.37 15.84 -22.29
N ASN A 400 1.40 15.33 -21.61
CA ASN A 400 2.60 14.76 -22.24
C ASN A 400 2.75 13.25 -22.01
N GLY A 401 1.72 12.56 -21.54
CA GLY A 401 1.70 11.10 -21.43
C GLY A 401 2.72 10.53 -20.44
N VAL A 402 3.01 11.24 -19.36
CA VAL A 402 3.88 10.77 -18.28
C VAL A 402 3.23 9.58 -17.56
N GLU A 403 4.01 8.53 -17.30
CA GLU A 403 3.49 7.29 -16.74
C GLU A 403 3.29 7.34 -15.22
N ILE A 404 4.13 8.10 -14.51
CA ILE A 404 4.11 8.19 -13.06
C ILE A 404 4.26 9.64 -12.60
N PHE A 405 3.47 10.04 -11.61
CA PHE A 405 3.57 11.35 -10.98
C PHE A 405 3.81 11.20 -9.46
N CYS A 406 4.89 11.81 -8.98
CA CYS A 406 5.22 11.82 -7.56
C CYS A 406 4.62 13.08 -6.91
N VAL A 407 3.60 12.89 -6.07
CA VAL A 407 2.78 13.98 -5.50
C VAL A 407 3.53 14.83 -4.48
N GLY A 408 4.69 14.38 -4.00
CA GLY A 408 5.56 15.10 -3.10
C GLY A 408 6.82 14.32 -2.76
N CYS A 409 7.80 15.01 -2.18
CA CYS A 409 9.10 14.45 -1.85
C CYS A 409 9.53 14.98 -0.47
N GLU A 410 9.79 14.10 0.49
CA GLU A 410 10.42 14.40 1.79
C GLU A 410 9.78 15.55 2.62
N LEU A 411 8.50 15.82 2.43
CA LEU A 411 7.75 16.82 3.20
C LEU A 411 7.34 16.28 4.58
N VAL A 412 8.33 15.90 5.39
CA VAL A 412 8.20 15.07 6.60
C VAL A 412 7.10 15.55 7.56
N LYS A 413 7.08 16.83 7.91
CA LYS A 413 6.13 17.38 8.89
C LYS A 413 4.71 17.57 8.33
N THR A 414 4.50 17.31 7.05
CA THR A 414 3.19 17.45 6.38
C THR A 414 2.42 16.13 6.31
N VAL A 415 3.07 14.98 6.54
CA VAL A 415 2.53 13.68 6.09
C VAL A 415 1.28 13.19 6.83
N GLN A 416 0.94 13.84 7.94
CA GLN A 416 -0.27 13.55 8.74
C GLN A 416 -1.38 14.60 8.54
N ARG A 417 -1.20 15.55 7.62
CA ARG A 417 -2.13 16.65 7.35
C ARG A 417 -3.25 16.20 6.39
N GLU A 418 -4.48 16.63 6.65
CA GLU A 418 -5.67 16.23 5.87
C GLU A 418 -5.70 16.86 4.48
N GLU A 419 -4.98 17.96 4.29
CA GLU A 419 -4.88 18.70 3.04
C GLU A 419 -4.29 17.84 1.90
N TRP A 420 -3.50 16.81 2.21
CA TRP A 420 -3.00 15.85 1.22
C TRP A 420 -4.11 15.14 0.46
N PHE A 421 -5.25 14.90 1.08
CA PHE A 421 -6.35 14.17 0.44
C PHE A 421 -7.02 15.01 -0.63
N ASP A 422 -7.26 16.30 -0.36
CA ASP A 422 -7.75 17.27 -1.35
C ASP A 422 -6.76 17.47 -2.51
N ILE A 423 -5.45 17.43 -2.23
CA ILE A 423 -4.40 17.49 -3.26
C ILE A 423 -4.42 16.23 -4.14
N ILE A 424 -4.39 15.04 -3.54
CA ILE A 424 -4.33 13.79 -4.29
C ILE A 424 -5.61 13.59 -5.09
N GLU A 425 -6.78 13.94 -4.54
CA GLU A 425 -8.05 13.92 -5.28
C GLU A 425 -8.02 14.88 -6.49
N ALA A 426 -7.50 16.10 -6.31
CA ALA A 426 -7.36 17.04 -7.41
C ALA A 426 -6.40 16.55 -8.49
N ILE A 427 -5.31 15.89 -8.11
CA ILE A 427 -4.36 15.27 -9.05
C ILE A 427 -5.05 14.12 -9.80
N ARG A 428 -5.73 13.21 -9.11
CA ARG A 428 -6.46 12.09 -9.75
C ARG A 428 -7.53 12.53 -10.74
N LYS A 429 -8.13 13.71 -10.54
CA LYS A 429 -9.08 14.30 -11.51
C LYS A 429 -8.42 14.78 -12.80
N ASN A 430 -7.11 15.04 -12.79
CA ASN A 430 -6.37 15.64 -13.90
C ASN A 430 -5.22 14.76 -14.42
N PHE A 431 -4.91 13.65 -13.77
CA PHE A 431 -3.83 12.73 -14.13
C PHE A 431 -4.28 11.29 -13.98
N SER A 432 -4.18 10.53 -15.07
CA SER A 432 -4.67 9.14 -15.18
C SER A 432 -3.59 8.08 -14.91
N GLY A 433 -2.32 8.47 -14.89
CA GLY A 433 -1.18 7.59 -14.60
C GLY A 433 -1.04 7.19 -13.13
N LEU A 434 0.08 6.54 -12.81
CA LEU A 434 0.36 6.07 -11.45
C LEU A 434 0.79 7.21 -10.53
N LEU A 435 0.28 7.24 -9.30
CA LEU A 435 0.68 8.18 -8.27
C LEU A 435 1.54 7.52 -7.21
N THR A 436 2.55 8.25 -6.74
CA THR A 436 3.32 7.92 -5.55
C THR A 436 3.68 9.16 -4.75
N TYR A 437 4.27 8.98 -3.58
CA TYR A 437 4.91 10.00 -2.76
C TYR A 437 6.28 9.46 -2.39
N ALA A 438 7.30 10.31 -2.42
CA ALA A 438 8.66 9.95 -2.07
C ALA A 438 8.91 10.31 -0.60
N SER A 439 8.77 9.35 0.31
CA SER A 439 8.95 9.60 1.74
C SER A 439 10.40 9.44 2.15
N ASN A 440 10.88 10.26 3.09
CA ASN A 440 12.20 10.07 3.69
C ASN A 440 12.31 8.68 4.34
N TRP A 441 13.51 8.11 4.36
CA TRP A 441 13.79 6.75 4.87
C TRP A 441 13.32 6.51 6.31
N ASP A 442 13.19 7.53 7.14
CA ASP A 442 12.75 7.44 8.54
C ASP A 442 11.27 7.83 8.77
N ASN A 443 10.54 8.18 7.71
CA ASN A 443 9.19 8.75 7.81
C ASN A 443 8.12 8.02 7.00
N TYR A 444 8.50 7.04 6.16
CA TYR A 444 7.56 6.28 5.32
C TYR A 444 6.42 5.60 6.10
N GLN A 445 6.62 5.26 7.38
CA GLN A 445 5.59 4.65 8.24
C GLN A 445 4.56 5.68 8.75
N ASN A 446 4.88 6.98 8.75
CA ASN A 446 4.01 8.03 9.29
C ASN A 446 3.07 8.64 8.24
N VAL A 447 3.31 8.39 6.95
CA VAL A 447 2.45 8.86 5.87
C VAL A 447 1.06 8.21 6.01
N THR A 448 0.02 9.04 6.13
CA THR A 448 -1.37 8.61 6.37
C THR A 448 -2.19 8.37 5.10
N PHE A 449 -1.63 8.73 3.94
CA PHE A 449 -2.35 8.76 2.65
C PHE A 449 -1.81 7.75 1.61
N TRP A 450 -1.03 6.73 2.00
CA TRP A 450 -0.52 5.72 1.05
C TRP A 450 -1.66 5.01 0.32
N ASN A 451 -2.77 4.80 1.00
CA ASN A 451 -4.04 4.25 0.50
C ASN A 451 -4.52 4.92 -0.81
N LEU A 452 -4.29 6.23 -0.97
CA LEU A 452 -4.68 7.00 -2.17
C LEU A 452 -3.69 6.91 -3.35
N LEU A 453 -2.51 6.33 -3.11
CA LEU A 453 -1.41 6.23 -4.06
C LEU A 453 -1.29 4.80 -4.59
N ASP A 454 -0.66 4.61 -5.75
CA ASP A 454 -0.58 3.27 -6.38
C ASP A 454 0.56 2.42 -5.80
N PHE A 455 1.62 3.05 -5.31
CA PHE A 455 2.72 2.38 -4.63
C PHE A 455 3.40 3.28 -3.60
N ILE A 456 4.11 2.65 -2.67
CA ILE A 456 4.89 3.30 -1.62
C ILE A 456 6.26 3.69 -2.20
N GLY A 457 6.57 4.99 -2.15
CA GLY A 457 7.87 5.53 -2.51
C GLY A 457 8.71 5.82 -1.28
N ILE A 458 9.93 5.30 -1.24
CA ILE A 458 10.90 5.56 -0.16
C ILE A 458 12.19 6.12 -0.77
N ASP A 459 12.60 7.30 -0.30
CA ASP A 459 13.93 7.85 -0.55
C ASP A 459 14.89 7.19 0.45
N ALA A 460 15.42 6.04 0.03
CA ALA A 460 15.97 4.96 0.86
C ALA A 460 17.44 5.19 1.26
N TYR A 461 17.75 6.37 1.76
CA TYR A 461 19.06 6.70 2.34
C TYR A 461 19.23 6.17 3.77
N PHE A 462 18.94 4.89 3.99
CA PHE A 462 19.14 4.25 5.29
C PHE A 462 20.64 4.20 5.64
N TRP A 463 21.00 4.61 6.85
CA TRP A 463 22.37 4.39 7.34
C TRP A 463 22.63 2.88 7.50
N LEU A 464 23.81 2.44 7.06
CA LEU A 464 24.15 1.01 7.06
C LEU A 464 25.10 0.67 8.21
N THR A 465 26.31 1.22 8.21
CA THR A 465 27.34 0.93 9.20
C THR A 465 27.93 2.21 9.81
N HIS A 466 28.92 2.07 10.69
CA HIS A 466 29.73 3.17 11.21
C HIS A 466 31.20 3.07 10.74
N LYS A 467 31.44 2.37 9.63
CA LYS A 467 32.77 2.14 9.05
C LYS A 467 32.96 2.95 7.79
N ASN A 468 34.18 3.43 7.58
CA ASN A 468 34.57 4.16 6.37
C ASN A 468 34.84 3.25 5.16
N ASP A 469 34.98 1.94 5.36
CA ASP A 469 35.15 0.96 4.27
C ASP A 469 34.60 -0.39 4.78
N PRO A 470 33.27 -0.54 4.86
CA PRO A 470 32.65 -1.79 5.28
C PRO A 470 32.76 -2.85 4.18
N THR A 471 32.86 -4.11 4.59
CA THR A 471 32.76 -5.22 3.64
C THR A 471 31.33 -5.36 3.10
N LEU A 472 31.17 -5.98 1.92
CA LEU A 472 29.84 -6.28 1.36
C LEU A 472 28.94 -7.05 2.34
N ASP A 473 29.49 -8.01 3.08
CA ASP A 473 28.72 -8.79 4.06
C ASP A 473 28.17 -7.91 5.18
N GLU A 474 28.93 -6.90 5.64
CA GLU A 474 28.48 -5.96 6.66
C GLU A 474 27.36 -5.05 6.16
N LEU A 475 27.45 -4.61 4.90
CA LEU A 475 26.39 -3.85 4.24
C LEU A 475 25.11 -4.69 4.09
N LEU A 476 25.23 -5.97 3.74
CA LEU A 476 24.09 -6.90 3.65
C LEU A 476 23.43 -7.13 5.02
N GLN A 477 24.21 -7.29 6.09
CA GLN A 477 23.67 -7.41 7.45
C GLN A 477 22.98 -6.13 7.91
N ALA A 478 23.53 -4.96 7.56
CA ALA A 478 22.90 -3.69 7.82
C ALA A 478 21.56 -3.52 7.09
N TRP A 479 21.47 -3.94 5.83
CA TRP A 479 20.21 -3.91 5.09
C TRP A 479 19.15 -4.86 5.67
N LYS A 480 19.54 -6.04 6.17
CA LYS A 480 18.61 -6.96 6.85
C LYS A 480 17.91 -6.32 8.05
N ARG A 481 18.59 -5.43 8.78
CA ARG A 481 18.01 -4.66 9.90
C ARG A 481 16.81 -3.82 9.45
N TRP A 482 16.90 -3.19 8.28
CA TRP A 482 15.86 -2.29 7.76
C TRP A 482 14.77 -3.01 6.98
N LYS A 483 15.11 -4.10 6.29
CA LYS A 483 14.21 -4.84 5.40
C LYS A 483 12.89 -5.22 6.09
N GLY A 484 12.91 -5.64 7.35
CA GLY A 484 11.71 -6.06 8.08
C GLY A 484 10.66 -4.95 8.21
N GLY A 485 11.06 -3.72 8.54
CA GLY A 485 10.12 -2.58 8.65
C GLY A 485 9.59 -2.10 7.30
N ILE A 486 10.42 -2.24 6.25
CA ILE A 486 10.00 -1.96 4.87
C ILE A 486 8.98 -3.02 4.41
N GLU A 487 9.24 -4.30 4.65
CA GLU A 487 8.30 -5.37 4.33
C GLU A 487 7.00 -5.28 5.15
N GLU A 488 7.07 -4.81 6.40
CA GLU A 488 5.90 -4.59 7.24
C GLU A 488 4.91 -3.60 6.61
N ILE A 489 5.37 -2.46 6.05
CA ILE A 489 4.45 -1.50 5.42
C ILE A 489 3.82 -2.09 4.15
N HIS A 490 4.54 -2.92 3.40
CA HIS A 490 3.95 -3.70 2.29
C HIS A 490 2.86 -4.64 2.82
N ASN A 491 3.15 -5.42 3.86
CA ASN A 491 2.18 -6.38 4.43
C ASN A 491 0.93 -5.68 4.98
N LEU A 492 1.09 -4.48 5.53
CA LEU A 492 -0.01 -3.66 6.04
C LEU A 492 -0.89 -3.11 4.93
N THR A 493 -0.30 -2.62 3.82
CA THR A 493 -1.01 -1.89 2.76
C THR A 493 -1.37 -2.75 1.54
N GLY A 494 -0.68 -3.87 1.33
CA GLY A 494 -0.67 -4.62 0.08
C GLY A 494 0.02 -3.92 -1.09
N LYS A 495 0.53 -2.68 -0.91
CA LYS A 495 1.04 -1.86 -2.02
C LYS A 495 2.48 -2.22 -2.36
N PRO A 496 2.85 -2.23 -3.65
CA PRO A 496 4.24 -2.31 -4.07
C PRO A 496 5.12 -1.27 -3.39
N ILE A 497 6.38 -1.63 -3.15
CA ILE A 497 7.40 -0.70 -2.65
C ILE A 497 8.41 -0.41 -3.74
N VAL A 498 8.69 0.86 -3.96
CA VAL A 498 9.71 1.35 -4.87
C VAL A 498 10.63 2.27 -4.09
N PHE A 499 11.94 2.11 -4.24
CA PHE A 499 12.86 3.13 -3.77
C PHE A 499 12.86 4.27 -4.78
N THR A 500 12.13 5.34 -4.46
CA THR A 500 11.98 6.55 -5.30
C THR A 500 13.25 7.40 -5.32
N GLU A 501 14.14 7.18 -4.35
CA GLU A 501 15.56 7.51 -4.41
C GLU A 501 16.37 6.46 -3.66
N ILE A 502 17.59 6.20 -4.11
CA ILE A 502 18.64 5.52 -3.37
C ILE A 502 19.97 5.92 -3.98
N GLY A 503 20.99 6.20 -3.18
CA GLY A 503 22.26 6.62 -3.74
C GLY A 503 23.37 6.60 -2.72
N TYR A 504 24.58 6.49 -3.24
CA TYR A 504 25.81 6.54 -2.46
C TYR A 504 26.82 7.36 -3.23
N ARG A 505 27.43 8.34 -2.54
CA ARG A 505 28.62 9.02 -3.05
C ARG A 505 29.78 8.04 -3.17
N SER A 506 30.79 8.43 -3.94
CA SER A 506 31.97 7.60 -4.18
C SER A 506 33.11 8.05 -3.28
N ILE A 507 32.85 7.99 -1.97
CA ILE A 507 33.77 8.41 -0.92
C ILE A 507 33.80 7.41 0.24
N ASP A 508 34.91 7.37 0.97
CA ASP A 508 35.03 6.68 2.25
C ASP A 508 33.86 7.06 3.19
N GLY A 509 33.14 6.04 3.67
CA GLY A 509 32.04 6.16 4.61
C GLY A 509 30.72 6.66 4.00
N CYS A 510 30.54 6.56 2.68
CA CYS A 510 29.28 6.93 2.03
C CYS A 510 28.06 6.14 2.55
N ASN A 511 28.29 4.98 3.17
CA ASN A 511 27.25 4.15 3.80
C ASN A 511 26.75 4.65 5.17
N ILE A 512 27.48 5.57 5.83
CA ILE A 512 27.20 6.02 7.21
C ILE A 512 25.99 6.98 7.24
N ASP A 513 25.95 7.90 6.30
CA ASP A 513 24.96 8.97 6.16
C ASP A 513 24.73 9.22 4.66
N PRO A 514 24.16 8.25 3.92
CA PRO A 514 24.11 8.28 2.46
C PRO A 514 23.29 9.45 1.88
N TRP A 515 22.46 10.12 2.68
CA TRP A 515 21.75 11.36 2.31
C TRP A 515 22.66 12.61 2.35
N ASN A 516 23.79 12.55 3.04
CA ASN A 516 24.62 13.72 3.33
C ASN A 516 25.54 14.06 2.15
N TRP A 517 24.99 14.83 1.22
CA TRP A 517 25.74 15.29 0.05
C TRP A 517 26.91 16.23 0.39
N TRP A 518 26.94 16.84 1.58
CA TRP A 518 28.02 17.71 2.05
C TRP A 518 29.19 16.96 2.71
N ARG A 519 29.06 15.63 2.92
CA ARG A 519 30.09 14.85 3.61
C ARG A 519 31.44 14.97 2.89
N TYR A 520 32.51 15.25 3.62
CA TYR A 520 33.86 15.19 3.06
C TYR A 520 34.45 13.80 3.25
N GLY A 521 35.05 13.24 2.19
CA GLY A 521 35.72 11.95 2.23
C GLY A 521 36.71 11.81 1.08
N LYS A 522 37.63 10.85 1.19
CA LYS A 522 38.51 10.49 0.07
C LYS A 522 37.69 9.71 -0.95
N ILE A 523 38.04 9.83 -2.23
CA ILE A 523 37.36 9.08 -3.28
C ILE A 523 37.53 7.58 -3.04
N ASP A 524 36.40 6.89 -2.93
CA ASP A 524 36.31 5.44 -2.86
C ASP A 524 35.23 4.96 -3.84
N LEU A 525 35.68 4.58 -5.03
CA LEU A 525 34.83 4.00 -6.07
C LEU A 525 34.37 2.58 -5.71
N ARG A 526 35.08 1.89 -4.82
CA ARG A 526 34.81 0.51 -4.43
C ARG A 526 33.70 0.45 -3.39
N GLU A 527 33.69 1.36 -2.43
CA GLU A 527 32.58 1.43 -1.46
C GLU A 527 31.25 1.70 -2.16
N GLN A 528 31.22 2.60 -3.17
CA GLN A 528 30.02 2.81 -4.00
C GLN A 528 29.58 1.51 -4.69
N VAL A 529 30.52 0.72 -5.24
CA VAL A 529 30.23 -0.59 -5.85
C VAL A 529 29.59 -1.55 -4.85
N ASP A 530 30.14 -1.63 -3.64
CA ASP A 530 29.67 -2.58 -2.63
C ASP A 530 28.31 -2.16 -2.04
N CYS A 531 28.04 -0.86 -1.91
CA CYS A 531 26.72 -0.36 -1.55
C CYS A 531 25.65 -0.66 -2.61
N TYR A 532 25.95 -0.45 -3.91
CA TYR A 532 25.06 -0.81 -5.01
C TYR A 532 24.76 -2.32 -5.02
N LYS A 533 25.79 -3.16 -4.86
CA LYS A 533 25.62 -4.63 -4.78
C LYS A 533 24.76 -5.02 -3.59
N ALA A 534 24.99 -4.44 -2.42
CA ALA A 534 24.25 -4.78 -1.21
C ALA A 534 22.75 -4.51 -1.40
N ALA A 535 22.39 -3.32 -1.89
CA ALA A 535 20.99 -2.97 -2.15
C ALA A 535 20.35 -3.91 -3.19
N PHE A 536 21.02 -4.17 -4.32
CA PHE A 536 20.49 -5.08 -5.33
C PHE A 536 20.32 -6.52 -4.81
N ILE A 537 21.31 -7.07 -4.10
CA ILE A 537 21.22 -8.42 -3.52
C ILE A 537 20.06 -8.52 -2.53
N THR A 538 19.83 -7.47 -1.72
CA THR A 538 18.78 -7.48 -0.70
C THR A 538 17.37 -7.44 -1.27
N PHE A 539 17.13 -6.65 -2.33
CA PHE A 539 15.74 -6.34 -2.75
C PHE A 539 15.35 -6.84 -4.14
N TRP A 540 16.30 -7.10 -5.06
CA TRP A 540 15.99 -7.36 -6.47
C TRP A 540 15.04 -8.55 -6.71
N ASN A 541 15.09 -9.58 -5.86
CA ASN A 541 14.26 -10.79 -5.99
C ASN A 541 13.07 -10.83 -5.02
N GLU A 542 12.80 -9.73 -4.30
CA GLU A 542 11.69 -9.68 -3.34
C GLU A 542 10.38 -9.42 -4.08
N SER A 543 9.40 -10.32 -3.92
CA SER A 543 8.11 -10.24 -4.63
C SER A 543 7.27 -8.99 -4.32
N TRP A 544 7.62 -8.23 -3.27
CA TRP A 544 6.96 -7.00 -2.86
C TRP A 544 7.71 -5.73 -3.28
N PHE A 545 8.93 -5.89 -3.83
CA PHE A 545 9.80 -4.79 -4.21
C PHE A 545 9.80 -4.58 -5.72
N TYR A 546 9.52 -3.35 -6.15
CA TYR A 546 9.13 -3.03 -7.52
C TYR A 546 10.02 -2.00 -8.18
N GLY A 547 11.21 -1.71 -7.62
CA GLY A 547 12.21 -0.97 -8.38
C GLY A 547 13.07 -0.02 -7.57
N PHE A 548 14.05 0.52 -8.26
CA PHE A 548 15.03 1.45 -7.74
C PHE A 548 15.06 2.69 -8.62
N TYR A 549 15.12 3.87 -8.03
CA TYR A 549 15.52 5.10 -8.70
C TYR A 549 16.82 5.57 -8.07
N TRP A 550 17.92 5.33 -8.78
CA TRP A 550 19.22 5.73 -8.27
C TRP A 550 19.41 7.25 -8.36
N TRP A 551 19.85 7.85 -7.27
CA TRP A 551 20.30 9.24 -7.24
C TRP A 551 21.80 9.28 -7.56
N MET A 552 22.28 10.06 -8.52
CA MET A 552 21.51 10.63 -9.63
C MET A 552 22.37 10.74 -10.89
N TRP A 553 21.72 10.94 -12.02
CA TRP A 553 22.35 11.15 -13.32
C TRP A 553 22.31 12.63 -13.69
N TRP A 554 23.46 13.17 -14.11
CA TRP A 554 23.62 14.59 -14.44
C TRP A 554 23.15 14.91 -15.85
N THR A 555 22.67 16.14 -16.08
CA THR A 555 22.43 16.66 -17.44
C THR A 555 23.71 16.89 -18.23
N ASP A 556 24.82 17.20 -17.55
CA ASP A 556 26.13 17.36 -18.16
C ASP A 556 26.84 15.99 -18.33
N PRO A 557 27.05 15.50 -19.57
CA PRO A 557 27.68 14.21 -19.83
C PRO A 557 29.21 14.21 -19.61
N SER A 558 29.78 15.34 -19.17
CA SER A 558 31.18 15.43 -18.74
C SER A 558 31.38 15.04 -17.28
N ILE A 559 30.34 15.10 -16.44
CA ILE A 559 30.41 14.82 -15.00
C ILE A 559 30.40 13.31 -14.73
N GLY A 560 31.38 12.82 -13.98
CA GLY A 560 31.57 11.41 -13.63
C GLY A 560 33.04 10.97 -13.72
N GLY A 561 33.29 9.67 -13.66
CA GLY A 561 34.65 9.11 -13.76
C GLY A 561 35.40 9.00 -12.43
N GLU A 562 36.68 8.65 -12.51
CA GLU A 562 37.47 8.20 -11.35
C GLU A 562 37.76 9.28 -10.31
N ASN A 563 37.67 10.56 -10.69
CA ASN A 563 37.92 11.70 -9.79
C ASN A 563 36.63 12.39 -9.32
N ASP A 564 35.46 11.90 -9.72
CA ASP A 564 34.18 12.45 -9.30
C ASP A 564 33.73 11.75 -8.03
N ASP A 565 33.49 12.52 -6.97
CA ASP A 565 33.07 12.02 -5.65
C ASP A 565 31.54 12.03 -5.46
N SER A 566 30.81 12.44 -6.49
CA SER A 566 29.36 12.60 -6.44
C SER A 566 28.63 11.25 -6.48
N TYR A 567 27.30 11.33 -6.42
CA TYR A 567 26.41 10.18 -6.44
C TYR A 567 26.37 9.42 -7.78
N THR A 568 26.66 10.09 -8.90
CA THR A 568 26.55 9.44 -10.22
C THR A 568 27.47 8.23 -10.31
N PRO A 569 27.01 7.08 -10.83
CA PRO A 569 27.87 5.96 -11.14
C PRO A 569 28.51 6.12 -12.53
N TYR A 570 28.14 7.12 -13.32
CA TYR A 570 28.56 7.25 -14.72
C TYR A 570 30.08 7.29 -14.86
N LYS A 571 30.62 6.43 -15.74
CA LYS A 571 32.06 6.21 -15.94
C LYS A 571 32.80 5.72 -14.68
N LYS A 572 32.08 5.21 -13.67
CA LYS A 572 32.64 4.60 -12.45
C LYS A 572 32.39 3.08 -12.44
N PRO A 573 33.14 2.32 -11.62
CA PRO A 573 32.90 0.89 -11.43
C PRO A 573 31.45 0.52 -11.03
N ALA A 574 30.73 1.37 -10.31
CA ALA A 574 29.33 1.14 -9.92
C ALA A 574 28.38 1.04 -11.14
N GLU A 575 28.68 1.72 -12.26
CA GLU A 575 27.88 1.59 -13.50
C GLU A 575 27.87 0.15 -14.02
N LYS A 576 28.97 -0.59 -13.84
CA LYS A 576 29.04 -2.00 -14.25
C LYS A 576 28.10 -2.87 -13.42
N VAL A 577 27.93 -2.56 -12.12
CA VAL A 577 26.97 -3.24 -11.26
C VAL A 577 25.55 -2.94 -11.72
N LEU A 578 25.22 -1.65 -11.92
CA LEU A 578 23.93 -1.21 -12.44
C LEU A 578 23.56 -1.93 -13.73
N ARG A 579 24.44 -1.89 -14.74
CA ARG A 579 24.24 -2.52 -16.05
C ARG A 579 24.00 -4.01 -15.95
N LYS A 580 24.73 -4.69 -15.06
CA LYS A 580 24.60 -6.13 -14.85
C LYS A 580 23.18 -6.50 -14.42
N TYR A 581 22.61 -5.77 -13.46
CA TYR A 581 21.24 -6.00 -12.99
C TYR A 581 20.22 -5.55 -14.03
N TYR A 582 20.37 -4.33 -14.59
CA TYR A 582 19.35 -3.75 -15.46
C TYR A 582 19.26 -4.42 -16.84
N LEU A 583 20.38 -4.85 -17.41
CA LEU A 583 20.41 -5.53 -18.72
C LEU A 583 20.29 -7.06 -18.62
N GLY A 584 20.26 -7.62 -17.40
CA GLY A 584 20.18 -9.08 -17.20
C GLY A 584 21.40 -9.84 -17.73
N VAL A 585 22.59 -9.22 -17.74
CA VAL A 585 23.81 -9.88 -18.19
C VAL A 585 24.19 -10.94 -17.16
N ASN A 586 23.99 -12.22 -17.53
CA ASN A 586 24.29 -13.37 -16.69
C ASN A 586 25.69 -13.28 -16.06
N LEU A 587 25.76 -13.62 -14.78
CA LEU A 587 27.01 -13.86 -14.06
C LEU A 587 27.83 -14.93 -14.80
N SER A 588 28.97 -14.53 -15.36
CA SER A 588 30.15 -15.38 -15.32
C SER A 588 30.86 -15.09 -13.99
N VAL A 589 31.11 -16.14 -13.21
CA VAL A 589 32.11 -16.07 -12.15
C VAL A 589 33.40 -16.52 -12.81
N GLU A 590 34.34 -15.60 -13.04
CA GLU A 590 35.71 -16.01 -13.33
C GLU A 590 36.31 -16.51 -12.02
N ILE A 591 36.56 -17.80 -11.97
CA ILE A 591 37.22 -18.44 -10.84
C ILE A 591 38.63 -18.75 -11.27
N GLU A 592 39.57 -17.99 -10.74
CA GLU A 592 40.98 -18.21 -11.00
C GLU A 592 41.45 -19.42 -10.18
N LYS A 593 41.84 -20.49 -10.86
CA LYS A 593 42.32 -21.71 -10.19
C LYS A 593 43.59 -21.36 -9.38
N PRO A 594 43.65 -21.70 -8.07
CA PRO A 594 44.83 -21.39 -7.25
C PRO A 594 46.08 -22.09 -7.80
N ARG A 595 47.25 -21.44 -7.69
CA ARG A 595 48.55 -21.98 -8.16
C ARG A 595 48.92 -23.33 -7.52
N THR A 596 48.36 -23.64 -6.36
CA THR A 596 48.50 -24.92 -5.64
C THR A 596 47.19 -25.27 -4.92
N GLY A 597 46.75 -26.52 -5.02
CA GLY A 597 45.50 -27.01 -4.43
C GLY A 597 44.45 -27.38 -5.48
N TYR A 598 43.31 -27.91 -5.00
CA TYR A 598 42.18 -28.30 -5.84
C TYR A 598 41.01 -27.34 -5.63
N LEU A 599 40.32 -27.00 -6.71
CA LEU A 599 39.12 -26.17 -6.69
C LEU A 599 37.94 -27.04 -7.12
N TYR A 600 36.92 -27.11 -6.26
CA TYR A 600 35.69 -27.86 -6.54
C TYR A 600 34.51 -26.88 -6.66
N ILE A 601 33.72 -27.03 -7.72
CA ILE A 601 32.40 -26.39 -7.87
C ILE A 601 31.36 -27.48 -8.03
N PHE A 602 30.32 -27.46 -7.18
CA PHE A 602 29.23 -28.44 -7.19
C PHE A 602 29.75 -29.88 -7.30
N ASP A 603 30.72 -30.21 -6.44
CA ASP A 603 31.36 -31.52 -6.33
C ASP A 603 32.13 -31.99 -7.57
N ARG A 604 32.48 -31.06 -8.47
CA ARG A 604 33.37 -31.29 -9.61
C ARG A 604 34.64 -30.47 -9.47
N GLU A 605 35.77 -31.14 -9.57
CA GLU A 605 37.07 -30.49 -9.69
C GLU A 605 37.17 -29.76 -11.03
N ILE A 606 37.67 -28.52 -11.02
CA ILE A 606 37.91 -27.69 -12.21
C ILE A 606 39.38 -27.31 -12.33
#